data_AF-A0A355AAU2-F1
#
_entry.id   AF-A0A355AAU2-F1
#
_cell.length_a   1.000
_cell.length_b   1.000
_cell.length_c   1.000
_cell.angle_alpha   90.00
_cell.angle_beta   90.00
_cell.angle_gamma   90.00
#
_symmetry.space_group_name_H-M   'P 1'
#
loop_
_entity.id
_entity.type
_entity.pdbx_description
1 polymer ?
#
loop_
_entity_poly.entity_id
_entity_poly.type
_entity_poly.pdbx_seq_one_letter_code
_entity_poly.pdbx_strand_id
1 'polypeptide(L)'
;MKKLKCIKKLKSKIIRSNDYLIITIALILLFILGLIYVVTSENTLTCYYKENFNISCKTCGITRDFKSIIQLKFNELLNPLSTIYFGMLNLFFMTRLIIIILISRKINIKKIIYFDIVLGIILLLTNFIFHC
;
A
#
# COMPACT_ATOMS: atom_id res chain seq x y z
N MET A 1 -15.46 -33.22 29.48
CA MET A 1 -15.92 -32.46 28.28
C MET A 1 -15.72 -30.93 28.31
N LYS A 2 -15.44 -30.26 29.45
CA LYS A 2 -15.26 -28.79 29.49
C LYS A 2 -13.89 -28.29 28.95
N LYS A 3 -12.80 -29.07 29.09
CA LYS A 3 -11.45 -28.69 28.61
C LYS A 3 -11.33 -28.56 27.08
N LEU A 4 -12.04 -29.39 26.30
CA LEU A 4 -12.04 -29.28 24.83
C LEU A 4 -12.73 -28.00 24.30
N LYS A 5 -13.69 -27.44 25.04
CA LYS A 5 -14.33 -26.17 24.68
C LYS A 5 -13.40 -24.97 24.88
N CYS A 6 -12.51 -24.98 25.90
CA CYS A 6 -11.51 -23.93 26.09
C CYS A 6 -10.43 -23.93 25.00
N ILE A 7 -9.96 -25.10 24.56
CA ILE A 7 -8.97 -25.18 23.47
C ILE A 7 -9.56 -24.69 22.13
N LYS A 8 -10.83 -25.02 21.85
CA LYS A 8 -11.54 -24.44 20.68
C LYS A 8 -11.71 -22.91 20.78
N LYS A 9 -11.82 -22.36 21.99
CA LYS A 9 -11.94 -20.91 22.22
C LYS A 9 -10.61 -20.15 22.02
N LEU A 10 -9.47 -20.82 22.26
CA LEU A 10 -8.14 -20.27 21.96
C LEU A 10 -7.72 -20.44 20.49
N LYS A 11 -8.26 -21.42 19.77
CA LYS A 11 -7.78 -21.79 18.41
C LYS A 11 -8.40 -20.99 17.27
N SER A 12 -9.24 -20.00 17.55
CA SER A 12 -9.73 -19.13 16.47
C SER A 12 -10.04 -17.75 17.01
N LYS A 13 -9.03 -16.89 17.04
CA LYS A 13 -9.25 -15.46 16.75
C LYS A 13 -9.69 -15.41 15.29
N ILE A 14 -10.94 -15.82 15.03
CA ILE A 14 -11.61 -15.63 13.74
C ILE A 14 -11.59 -14.12 13.58
N ILE A 15 -10.69 -13.64 12.73
CA ILE A 15 -10.70 -12.26 12.27
C ILE A 15 -12.13 -11.99 11.84
N ARG A 16 -12.83 -11.13 12.58
CA ARG A 16 -14.22 -10.81 12.25
C ARG A 16 -14.19 -9.98 10.98
N SER A 17 -15.24 -10.13 10.17
CA SER A 17 -15.38 -9.33 8.95
C SER A 17 -15.29 -7.84 9.20
N ASN A 18 -15.76 -7.40 10.37
CA ASN A 18 -15.72 -6.01 10.77
C ASN A 18 -14.29 -5.53 11.06
N ASP A 19 -13.47 -6.33 11.73
CA ASP A 19 -12.09 -5.96 12.06
C ASP A 19 -11.26 -5.76 10.78
N TYR A 20 -11.44 -6.67 9.82
CA TYR A 20 -10.74 -6.60 8.54
C TYR A 20 -11.21 -5.41 7.68
N LEU A 21 -12.51 -5.11 7.71
CA LEU A 21 -13.08 -3.93 7.05
C LEU A 21 -12.54 -2.62 7.66
N ILE A 22 -12.45 -2.52 8.99
CA ILE A 22 -11.88 -1.36 9.68
C ILE A 22 -10.43 -1.14 9.26
N ILE A 23 -9.60 -2.19 9.23
CA ILE A 23 -8.21 -2.11 8.79
C ILE A 23 -8.13 -1.64 7.32
N THR A 24 -8.98 -2.18 6.46
CA THR A 24 -9.01 -1.81 5.04
C THR A 24 -9.37 -0.33 4.85
N ILE A 25 -10.35 0.18 5.61
CA ILE A 25 -10.73 1.60 5.59
C ILE A 25 -9.59 2.47 6.12
N ALA A 26 -8.93 2.07 7.22
CA ALA A 26 -7.80 2.82 7.77
C ALA A 26 -6.65 2.93 6.77
N LEU A 27 -6.34 1.86 6.03
CA LEU A 27 -5.32 1.87 4.97
C LEU A 27 -5.68 2.81 3.81
N ILE A 28 -6.95 2.83 3.40
CA ILE A 28 -7.44 3.76 2.36
C ILE A 28 -7.31 5.20 2.83
N LEU A 29 -7.72 5.51 4.07
CA LEU A 29 -7.60 6.85 4.63
C LEU A 29 -6.15 7.30 4.70
N LEU A 30 -5.25 6.42 5.18
CA LEU A 30 -3.81 6.69 5.23
C LEU A 30 -3.23 6.98 3.84
N PHE A 31 -3.66 6.21 2.83
CA PHE A 31 -3.24 6.45 1.45
C PHE A 31 -3.70 7.80 0.91
N ILE A 32 -4.98 8.14 1.12
CA ILE A 32 -5.55 9.43 0.69
C ILE A 32 -4.85 10.59 1.39
N LEU A 33 -4.62 10.50 2.70
CA LEU A 33 -3.87 11.51 3.45
C LEU A 33 -2.43 11.64 2.93
N GLY A 34 -1.78 10.54 2.59
CA GLY A 34 -0.46 10.53 1.97
C GLY A 34 -0.45 11.24 0.62
N LEU A 35 -1.45 10.99 -0.25
CA LEU A 35 -1.58 11.69 -1.53
C LEU A 35 -1.83 13.18 -1.34
N ILE A 36 -2.73 13.57 -0.43
CA ILE A 36 -3.00 14.97 -0.11
C ILE A 36 -1.70 15.65 0.34
N TYR A 37 -0.97 15.03 1.26
CA TYR A 37 0.31 15.54 1.73
C TYR A 37 1.33 15.73 0.60
N VAL A 38 1.48 14.74 -0.30
CA VAL A 38 2.40 14.86 -1.45
C VAL A 38 2.02 16.02 -2.37
N VAL A 39 0.73 16.28 -2.57
CA VAL A 39 0.25 17.37 -3.42
C VAL A 39 0.41 18.73 -2.75
N THR A 40 0.06 18.84 -1.46
CA THR A 40 0.05 20.13 -0.73
C THR A 40 1.43 20.52 -0.19
N SER A 41 2.34 19.56 0.01
CA SER A 41 3.69 19.86 0.47
C SER A 41 4.44 20.70 -0.57
N GLU A 42 4.84 21.91 -0.15
CA GLU A 42 5.78 22.76 -0.90
C GLU A 42 7.19 22.16 -0.88
N ASN A 43 7.53 21.46 0.20
CA ASN A 43 8.76 20.71 0.33
C ASN A 43 8.63 19.41 -0.49
N THR A 44 9.15 19.39 -1.71
CA THR A 44 9.58 18.13 -2.30
C THR A 44 10.71 17.64 -1.41
N LEU A 45 10.48 16.57 -0.63
CA LEU A 45 11.47 15.99 0.30
C LEU A 45 12.85 16.05 -0.34
N THR A 46 13.67 17.00 0.11
CA THR A 46 14.99 17.19 -0.45
C THR A 46 15.77 15.92 -0.16
N CYS A 47 16.54 15.46 -1.13
CA CYS A 47 17.27 14.20 -1.01
C CYS A 47 18.34 14.38 0.07
N TYR A 48 18.02 14.00 1.32
CA TYR A 48 18.91 14.15 2.47
C TYR A 48 20.30 13.58 2.20
N TYR A 49 20.39 12.46 1.47
CA TYR A 49 21.65 11.84 1.08
C TYR A 49 22.46 12.64 0.04
N LYS A 50 21.78 13.33 -0.88
CA LYS A 50 22.44 14.21 -1.84
C LYS A 50 22.90 15.49 -1.17
N GLU A 51 22.10 16.06 -0.28
CA GLU A 51 22.46 17.29 0.43
C GLU A 51 23.59 17.09 1.44
N ASN A 52 23.58 15.99 2.19
CA ASN A 52 24.55 15.79 3.28
C ASN A 52 25.74 14.89 2.92
N PHE A 53 25.58 13.99 1.95
CA PHE A 53 26.61 13.01 1.59
C PHE A 53 27.01 13.07 0.10
N ASN A 54 26.39 13.94 -0.70
CA ASN A 54 26.58 14.02 -2.16
C ASN A 54 26.32 12.68 -2.90
N ILE A 55 25.55 11.77 -2.28
CA ILE A 55 25.20 10.46 -2.83
C ILE A 55 23.85 10.59 -3.55
N SER A 56 23.84 10.25 -4.84
CA SER A 56 22.58 10.15 -5.60
C SER A 56 21.95 8.77 -5.40
N CYS A 57 20.92 8.69 -4.55
CA CYS A 57 20.13 7.46 -4.42
C CYS A 57 19.08 7.37 -5.54
N LYS A 58 18.86 6.16 -6.07
CA LYS A 58 17.77 5.86 -7.04
C LYS A 58 16.39 6.30 -6.50
N THR A 59 16.21 6.38 -5.18
CA THR A 59 14.95 6.77 -4.53
C THR A 59 14.75 8.28 -4.39
N CYS A 60 15.77 9.08 -4.70
CA CYS A 60 15.67 10.52 -4.58
C CYS A 60 14.83 11.14 -5.69
N GLY A 61 13.90 12.02 -5.30
CA GLY A 61 12.96 12.65 -6.22
C GLY A 61 11.67 11.86 -6.47
N ILE A 62 11.50 10.66 -5.88
CA ILE A 62 10.26 9.86 -6.04
C ILE A 62 9.02 10.66 -5.61
N THR A 63 9.09 11.41 -4.51
CA THR A 63 7.95 12.20 -4.02
C THR A 63 7.64 13.40 -4.91
N ARG A 64 8.66 14.02 -5.52
CA ARG A 64 8.45 15.03 -6.56
C ARG A 64 7.82 14.40 -7.79
N ASP A 65 8.35 13.28 -8.26
CA ASP A 65 7.83 12.58 -9.42
C ASP A 65 6.39 12.11 -9.19
N PHE A 66 6.04 11.66 -7.98
CA PHE A 66 4.65 11.35 -7.59
C PHE A 66 3.77 12.59 -7.67
N LYS A 67 4.24 13.76 -7.21
CA LYS A 67 3.52 15.02 -7.35
C LYS A 67 3.28 15.37 -8.83
N SER A 68 4.30 15.25 -9.68
CA SER A 68 4.19 15.46 -11.13
C SER A 68 3.22 14.45 -11.78
N ILE A 69 3.25 13.17 -11.37
CA ILE A 69 2.31 12.15 -11.86
C ILE A 69 0.86 12.49 -11.47
N ILE A 70 0.62 12.90 -10.22
CA ILE A 70 -0.72 13.30 -9.76
C ILE A 70 -1.21 14.53 -10.52
N GLN A 71 -0.31 15.45 -10.87
CA GLN A 71 -0.59 16.64 -11.69
C GLN A 71 -0.63 16.37 -13.21
N LEU A 72 -0.49 15.10 -13.64
CA LEU A 72 -0.47 14.68 -15.04
C LEU A 72 0.70 15.28 -15.87
N LYS A 73 1.80 15.67 -15.21
CA LYS A 73 3.01 16.23 -15.81
C LYS A 73 4.10 15.18 -15.99
N PHE A 74 3.87 14.21 -16.87
CA PHE A 74 4.80 13.09 -17.09
C PHE A 74 6.15 13.48 -17.70
N ASN A 75 6.24 14.66 -18.33
CA ASN A 75 7.49 15.14 -18.93
C ASN A 75 8.52 15.62 -17.89
N GLU A 76 8.09 15.81 -16.64
CA GLU A 76 8.94 16.31 -15.53
C GLU A 76 9.54 15.17 -14.67
N LEU A 77 9.31 13.91 -15.05
CA LEU A 77 9.79 12.73 -14.33
C LEU A 77 11.32 12.63 -14.40
N LEU A 78 11.99 12.63 -13.23
CA LEU A 78 13.43 12.38 -13.19
C LEU A 78 13.80 10.90 -13.11
N ASN A 79 12.94 10.09 -12.50
CA ASN A 79 13.19 8.66 -12.43
C ASN A 79 12.06 7.89 -13.14
N PRO A 80 12.37 7.12 -14.20
CA PRO A 80 11.37 6.30 -14.88
C PRO A 80 10.75 5.25 -13.94
N LEU A 81 11.47 4.80 -12.90
CA LEU A 81 10.96 3.86 -11.90
C LEU A 81 9.86 4.48 -11.03
N SER A 82 9.78 5.81 -10.91
CA SER A 82 8.73 6.49 -10.14
C SER A 82 7.33 6.14 -10.65
N THR A 83 7.17 5.97 -11.96
CA THR A 83 5.89 5.54 -12.56
C THR A 83 5.50 4.13 -12.11
N ILE A 84 6.47 3.23 -12.02
CA ILE A 84 6.26 1.84 -11.57
C ILE A 84 5.85 1.84 -10.10
N TYR A 85 6.60 2.52 -9.23
CA TYR A 85 6.28 2.59 -7.80
C TYR A 85 4.91 3.24 -7.55
N PHE A 86 4.60 4.33 -8.27
CA PHE A 86 3.29 4.97 -8.18
C PHE A 86 2.17 4.03 -8.65
N GLY A 87 2.38 3.32 -9.76
CA GLY A 87 1.45 2.32 -10.28
C GLY A 87 1.21 1.18 -9.29
N MET A 88 2.25 0.67 -8.63
CA MET A 88 2.13 -0.38 -7.61
C MET A 88 1.37 0.09 -6.37
N LEU A 89 1.65 1.31 -5.91
CA LEU A 89 0.91 1.93 -4.81
C LEU A 89 -0.58 2.11 -5.16
N ASN A 90 -0.87 2.56 -6.38
CA ASN A 90 -2.24 2.64 -6.88
C ASN A 90 -2.91 1.26 -7.00
N LEU A 91 -2.19 0.24 -7.47
CA LEU A 91 -2.72 -1.12 -7.54
C LEU A 91 -3.11 -1.61 -6.14
N PHE A 92 -2.23 -1.40 -5.14
CA PHE A 92 -2.52 -1.74 -3.75
C PHE A 92 -3.75 -0.98 -3.23
N PHE A 93 -3.88 0.30 -3.55
CA PHE A 93 -5.06 1.08 -3.18
C PHE A 93 -6.35 0.54 -3.82
N MET A 94 -6.31 0.25 -5.12
CA MET A 94 -7.45 -0.31 -5.86
C MET A 94 -7.86 -1.68 -5.33
N THR A 95 -6.91 -2.53 -4.91
CA THR A 95 -7.27 -3.82 -4.32
C THR A 95 -7.97 -3.65 -2.98
N ARG A 96 -7.63 -2.65 -2.16
CA ARG A 96 -8.37 -2.33 -0.93
C ARG A 96 -9.82 -1.93 -1.22
N LEU A 97 -10.06 -1.13 -2.26
CA LEU A 97 -11.42 -0.79 -2.71
C LEU A 97 -12.19 -2.02 -3.17
N ILE A 98 -11.57 -2.89 -3.96
CA ILE A 98 -12.17 -4.16 -4.39
C ILE A 98 -12.54 -5.02 -3.17
N ILE A 99 -11.65 -5.11 -2.18
CA ILE A 99 -11.91 -5.91 -0.97
C ILE A 99 -13.12 -5.38 -0.20
N ILE A 100 -13.30 -4.06 -0.06
CA ILE A 100 -14.52 -3.50 0.54
C ILE A 100 -15.76 -3.99 -0.21
N ILE A 101 -15.76 -3.92 -1.55
CA ILE A 101 -16.87 -4.39 -2.38
C ILE A 101 -17.14 -5.89 -2.18
N LEU A 102 -16.09 -6.72 -2.12
CA LEU A 102 -16.21 -8.16 -1.91
C LEU A 102 -16.81 -8.48 -0.52
N ILE A 103 -16.42 -7.73 0.51
CA ILE A 103 -16.98 -7.86 1.86
C ILE A 103 -18.46 -7.45 1.87
N SER A 104 -18.81 -6.33 1.21
CA SER A 104 -20.21 -5.88 1.09
C SER A 104 -21.10 -6.89 0.36
N ARG A 105 -20.53 -7.64 -0.60
CA ARG A 105 -21.21 -8.76 -1.29
C ARG A 105 -21.26 -10.06 -0.47
N LYS A 106 -20.86 -10.04 0.80
CA LYS A 106 -20.84 -11.19 1.73
C LYS A 106 -20.04 -12.38 1.19
N ILE A 107 -19.00 -12.13 0.39
CA ILE A 107 -18.10 -13.18 -0.09
C ILE A 107 -17.32 -13.76 1.09
N ASN A 108 -17.02 -15.06 1.02
CA ASN A 108 -16.33 -15.77 2.10
C ASN A 108 -14.99 -15.10 2.45
N ILE A 109 -14.89 -14.57 3.67
CA ILE A 109 -13.74 -13.77 4.10
C ILE A 109 -12.42 -14.52 4.07
N LYS A 110 -12.44 -15.85 4.22
CA LYS A 110 -11.23 -16.67 4.13
C LYS A 110 -10.63 -16.62 2.72
N LYS A 111 -11.48 -16.58 1.69
CA LYS A 111 -11.03 -16.44 0.29
C LYS A 111 -10.46 -15.04 0.03
N ILE A 112 -11.09 -14.01 0.60
CA ILE A 112 -10.62 -12.62 0.51
C ILE A 112 -9.24 -12.47 1.15
N ILE A 113 -9.06 -12.97 2.39
CA ILE A 113 -7.77 -12.94 3.09
C ILE A 113 -6.71 -13.73 2.32
N TYR A 114 -7.05 -14.90 1.78
CA TYR A 114 -6.10 -15.68 0.97
C TYR A 114 -5.66 -14.91 -0.28
N PHE A 115 -6.61 -14.33 -1.01
CA PHE A 115 -6.32 -13.50 -2.19
C PHE A 115 -5.42 -12.31 -1.82
N ASP A 116 -5.72 -11.63 -0.72
CA ASP A 116 -4.95 -10.47 -0.25
C ASP A 116 -3.51 -10.82 0.13
N ILE A 117 -3.30 -11.98 0.79
CA ILE A 117 -1.95 -12.48 1.12
C ILE A 117 -1.17 -12.78 -0.16
N VAL A 118 -1.77 -13.49 -1.12
CA VAL A 118 -1.10 -13.82 -2.39
C VAL A 118 -0.71 -12.55 -3.13
N LEU A 119 -1.62 -11.58 -3.22
CA LEU A 119 -1.35 -10.29 -3.85
C LEU A 119 -0.23 -9.52 -3.13
N GLY A 120 -0.22 -9.53 -1.80
CA GLY A 120 0.83 -8.91 -1.00
C GLY A 120 2.22 -9.52 -1.25
N ILE A 121 2.30 -10.85 -1.37
CA ILE A 121 3.55 -11.55 -1.70
C ILE A 121 4.04 -11.16 -3.10
N ILE A 122 3.15 -11.14 -4.10
CA ILE A 122 3.50 -10.73 -5.46
C ILE A 122 4.05 -9.31 -5.47
N LEU A 123 3.37 -8.38 -4.80
CA LEU A 123 3.79 -6.97 -4.71
C LEU A 123 5.16 -6.82 -4.03
N LEU A 124 5.43 -7.58 -2.98
CA LEU A 124 6.73 -7.58 -2.30
C LEU A 124 7.85 -8.10 -3.22
N LEU A 125 7.62 -9.22 -3.91
CA LEU A 125 8.59 -9.79 -4.84
C LEU A 125 8.90 -8.82 -5.98
N THR A 126 7.90 -8.16 -6.55
CA THR A 126 8.12 -7.15 -7.59
C THR A 126 8.95 -5.98 -7.07
N ASN A 127 8.69 -5.47 -5.86
CA ASN A 127 9.52 -4.40 -5.29
C ASN A 127 10.99 -4.83 -5.12
N PHE A 128 11.23 -6.08 -4.72
CA PHE A 128 12.58 -6.61 -4.57
C PHE A 128 13.32 -6.71 -5.91
N ILE A 129 12.62 -7.09 -6.99
CA ILE A 129 13.17 -7.16 -8.34
C ILE A 129 13.52 -5.76 -8.87
N PHE A 130 12.70 -4.73 -8.62
CA PHE A 130 12.96 -3.37 -9.09
C PHE A 130 14.01 -2.61 -8.28
N HIS A 131 14.44 -3.13 -7.12
CA HIS A 131 15.44 -2.50 -6.26
C HIS A 131 16.89 -2.96 -6.52
N CYS A 132 17.08 -4.08 -7.25
CA CYS A 132 18.39 -4.51 -7.76
C CYS A 132 18.71 -3.80 -9.08
#